data_AF-A0A7V3EIQ7-F1
#
_entry.id   AF-A0A7V3EIQ7-F1
#
_cell.length_a   1.000
_cell.length_b   1.000
_cell.length_c   1.000
_cell.angle_alpha   90.00
_cell.angle_beta   90.00
_cell.angle_gamma   90.00
#
_symmetry.space_group_name_H-M   'P 1'
#
loop_
_entity.id
_entity.type
_entity.pdbx_description
1 polymer ?
#
loop_
_entity_poly.entity_id
_entity_poly.type
_entity_poly.pdbx_seq_one_letter_code
_entity_poly.pdbx_strand_id
1 'polypeptide(L)'
;MSKSEHLVKKPVSIIQEIENQLEDYLRRQREEIEKSLEERIQKERELARQQLAEIEQAVKKQWQALEEYGNVWEQFEGQRQEILQKIKDCLEKIAGRQKEIEELARATAEDIKALSQWQEELEELRRESMERAAFLKQGLEEKFGLKAERPQPAEAERLSLDLTPELEKLKKVKELLLLESGQAVRPTPAVPTEETAAEVAEEPEPATRVGPTPEAEAPVPEERPEPEQISARPEAVETKAETRPLSLEDKLAEEIKRTITERLEARQLQPEENQETTAGFQENLGRVSRLDLEEFYRQEQANGYSPIGFYQKGKKSILEAEELLTKIREAVEEARKLNYKLAFVTANKEQFYLKQEIISLQEGLRQYLLRIIHLIMKKNFRFPALTQDLLNQQTLEELSDLLAVENWSSVDDISLFEQKIIDLTAAFKARTTPASIYYGALKKELEA
;
A
#
# COMPACT_ATOMS: atom_id res chain seq x y z
N MET A 1 123.91 -7.51 45.84
CA MET A 1 123.09 -8.37 46.72
C MET A 1 121.68 -8.36 46.19
N SER A 2 121.21 -9.54 45.79
CA SER A 2 119.83 -10.00 45.62
C SER A 2 118.91 -9.37 44.55
N LYS A 3 119.07 -9.94 43.34
CA LYS A 3 118.05 -10.55 42.46
C LYS A 3 116.76 -9.76 42.18
N SER A 4 116.76 -9.21 40.97
CA SER A 4 115.62 -8.94 40.12
C SER A 4 114.81 -10.20 39.80
N GLU A 5 113.67 -10.39 40.46
CA GLU A 5 112.62 -11.31 40.02
C GLU A 5 111.74 -10.61 38.96
N HIS A 6 112.31 -10.36 37.78
CA HIS A 6 111.50 -10.08 36.59
C HIS A 6 110.89 -11.39 36.09
N LEU A 7 109.70 -11.69 36.60
CA LEU A 7 108.50 -12.05 35.82
C LEU A 7 108.75 -12.85 34.53
N VAL A 8 109.10 -14.13 34.66
CA VAL A 8 108.71 -15.12 33.65
C VAL A 8 107.48 -15.83 34.20
N LYS A 9 106.32 -15.18 34.09
CA LYS A 9 105.03 -15.90 34.22
C LYS A 9 105.11 -17.05 33.21
N LYS A 10 105.04 -18.29 33.68
CA LYS A 10 105.04 -19.48 32.80
C LYS A 10 103.92 -19.27 31.76
N PRO A 11 104.11 -19.67 30.49
CA PRO A 11 103.10 -19.48 29.43
C PRO A 11 101.73 -20.06 29.82
N VAL A 12 101.70 -21.09 30.67
CA VAL A 12 100.49 -21.67 31.27
C VAL A 12 99.68 -20.67 32.12
N SER A 13 100.33 -19.77 32.87
CA SER A 13 99.62 -18.76 33.68
C SER A 13 99.04 -17.62 32.84
N ILE A 14 99.67 -17.29 31.71
CA ILE A 14 99.15 -16.27 30.79
C ILE A 14 97.92 -16.82 30.05
N ILE A 15 97.96 -18.09 29.63
CA ILE A 15 96.82 -18.76 29.01
C ILE A 15 95.64 -18.85 29.98
N GLN A 16 95.87 -19.24 31.24
CA GLN A 16 94.81 -19.25 32.27
C GLN A 16 94.22 -17.86 32.54
N GLU A 17 95.04 -16.81 32.52
CA GLU A 17 94.58 -15.42 32.68
C GLU A 17 93.72 -14.97 31.48
N ILE A 18 94.06 -15.40 30.26
CA ILE A 18 93.27 -15.16 29.05
C ILE A 18 91.98 -15.99 29.04
N GLU A 19 92.03 -17.26 29.45
CA GLU A 19 90.85 -18.13 29.59
C GLU A 19 89.85 -17.54 30.57
N ASN A 20 90.32 -17.07 31.74
CA ASN A 20 89.47 -16.40 32.72
C ASN A 20 88.87 -15.09 32.19
N GLN A 21 89.64 -14.29 31.45
CA GLN A 21 89.12 -13.07 30.82
C GLN A 21 88.07 -13.37 29.74
N LEU A 22 88.24 -14.45 28.98
CA LEU A 22 87.29 -14.89 27.97
C LEU A 22 86.00 -15.44 28.63
N GLU A 23 86.13 -16.20 29.72
CA GLU A 23 84.99 -16.66 30.51
C GLU A 23 84.22 -15.49 31.12
N ASP A 24 84.91 -14.51 31.70
CA ASP A 24 84.28 -13.29 32.24
C ASP A 24 83.59 -12.47 31.16
N TYR A 25 84.19 -12.35 29.97
CA TYR A 25 83.57 -11.68 28.83
C TYR A 25 82.31 -12.41 28.35
N LEU A 26 82.36 -13.73 28.21
CA LEU A 26 81.20 -14.55 27.82
C LEU A 26 80.09 -14.52 28.88
N ARG A 27 80.45 -14.50 30.18
CA ARG A 27 79.48 -14.33 31.26
C ARG A 27 78.80 -12.97 31.20
N ARG A 28 79.55 -11.88 31.04
CA ARG A 28 78.98 -10.53 30.89
C ARG A 28 78.07 -10.43 29.66
N GLN A 29 78.49 -10.98 28.53
CA GLN A 29 77.67 -11.02 27.31
C GLN A 29 76.39 -11.84 27.51
N ARG A 30 76.45 -12.98 28.21
CA ARG A 30 75.25 -13.76 28.57
C ARG A 30 74.33 -12.97 29.50
N GLU A 31 74.86 -12.34 30.53
CA GLU A 31 74.08 -11.51 31.47
C GLU A 31 73.45 -10.29 30.78
N GLU A 32 74.14 -9.64 29.85
CA GLU A 32 73.60 -8.54 29.04
C GLU A 32 72.48 -9.02 28.10
N ILE A 33 72.67 -10.18 27.45
CA ILE A 33 71.64 -10.81 26.61
C ILE A 33 70.42 -11.19 27.47
N GLU A 34 70.62 -11.84 28.61
CA GLU A 34 69.55 -12.25 29.53
C GLU A 34 68.76 -11.03 30.03
N LYS A 35 69.42 -9.97 30.50
CA LYS A 35 68.75 -8.73 30.90
C LYS A 35 67.96 -8.10 29.76
N SER A 36 68.52 -8.06 28.55
CA SER A 36 67.83 -7.49 27.39
C SER A 36 66.59 -8.31 26.98
N LEU A 37 66.62 -9.63 27.15
CA LEU A 37 65.48 -10.51 26.91
C LEU A 37 64.42 -10.36 27.99
N GLU A 38 64.83 -10.26 29.26
CA GLU A 38 63.91 -10.01 30.38
C GLU A 38 63.19 -8.66 30.21
N GLU A 39 63.89 -7.60 29.84
CA GLU A 39 63.29 -6.29 29.56
C GLU A 39 62.31 -6.33 28.39
N ARG A 40 62.64 -7.07 27.31
CA ARG A 40 61.73 -7.24 26.16
C ARG A 40 60.47 -8.01 26.58
N ILE A 41 60.63 -9.10 27.31
CA ILE A 41 59.50 -9.89 27.85
C ILE A 41 58.64 -9.04 28.79
N GLN A 42 59.25 -8.20 29.62
CA GLN A 42 58.51 -7.29 30.50
C GLN A 42 57.71 -6.25 29.70
N LYS A 43 58.33 -5.60 28.72
CA LYS A 43 57.65 -4.64 27.82
C LYS A 43 56.51 -5.28 27.05
N GLU A 44 56.71 -6.46 26.48
CA GLU A 44 55.65 -7.21 25.79
C GLU A 44 54.50 -7.60 26.74
N ARG A 45 54.81 -8.01 27.98
CA ARG A 45 53.80 -8.30 29.00
C ARG A 45 53.02 -7.05 29.42
N GLU A 46 53.68 -5.91 29.54
CA GLU A 46 53.03 -4.63 29.86
C GLU A 46 52.12 -4.17 28.73
N LEU A 47 52.57 -4.25 27.48
CA LEU A 47 51.74 -3.96 26.30
C LEU A 47 50.52 -4.89 26.21
N ALA A 48 50.71 -6.20 26.43
CA ALA A 48 49.60 -7.15 26.45
C ALA A 48 48.61 -6.85 27.58
N ARG A 49 49.08 -6.43 28.77
CA ARG A 49 48.22 -6.00 29.87
C ARG A 49 47.44 -4.73 29.54
N GLN A 50 48.07 -3.76 28.89
CA GLN A 50 47.41 -2.53 28.45
C GLN A 50 46.31 -2.85 27.43
N GLN A 51 46.62 -3.67 26.41
CA GLN A 51 45.63 -4.12 25.42
C GLN A 51 44.46 -4.88 26.07
N LEU A 52 44.75 -5.75 27.04
CA LEU A 52 43.71 -6.48 27.76
C LEU A 52 42.83 -5.54 28.59
N ALA A 53 43.41 -4.55 29.26
CA ALA A 53 42.66 -3.54 29.99
C ALA A 53 41.80 -2.66 29.07
N GLU A 54 42.28 -2.30 27.88
CA GLU A 54 41.51 -1.58 26.88
C GLU A 54 40.30 -2.40 26.38
N ILE A 55 40.51 -3.69 26.10
CA ILE A 55 39.43 -4.60 25.72
C ILE A 55 38.40 -4.73 26.84
N GLU A 56 38.82 -4.91 28.09
CA GLU A 56 37.91 -4.99 29.24
C GLU A 56 37.08 -3.70 29.40
N GLN A 57 37.69 -2.52 29.21
CA GLN A 57 36.96 -1.26 29.23
C GLN A 57 35.97 -1.14 28.06
N ALA A 58 36.36 -1.56 26.87
CA ALA A 58 35.46 -1.57 25.71
C ALA A 58 34.26 -2.51 25.93
N VAL A 59 34.49 -3.69 26.49
CA VAL A 59 33.44 -4.65 26.87
C VAL A 59 32.51 -4.03 27.91
N LYS A 60 33.03 -3.39 28.96
CA LYS A 60 32.20 -2.70 29.97
C LYS A 60 31.31 -1.62 29.35
N LYS A 61 31.83 -0.82 28.41
CA LYS A 61 31.04 0.19 27.69
C LYS A 61 29.94 -0.45 26.85
N GLN A 62 30.21 -1.58 26.20
CA GLN A 62 29.21 -2.32 25.43
C GLN A 62 28.11 -2.90 26.34
N TRP A 63 28.46 -3.43 27.51
CA TRP A 63 27.47 -3.87 28.50
C TRP A 63 26.57 -2.74 28.98
N GLN A 64 27.13 -1.56 29.25
CA GLN A 64 26.35 -0.38 29.62
C GLN A 64 25.41 0.06 28.50
N ALA A 65 25.89 0.08 27.25
CA ALA A 65 25.04 0.40 26.10
C ALA A 65 23.90 -0.63 25.90
N LEU A 66 24.15 -1.92 26.19
CA LEU A 66 23.11 -2.96 26.15
C LEU A 66 22.08 -2.79 27.26
N GLU A 67 22.51 -2.39 28.46
CA GLU A 67 21.60 -2.09 29.57
C GLU A 67 20.74 -0.85 29.26
N GLU A 68 21.35 0.20 28.71
CA GLU A 68 20.63 1.39 28.22
C GLU A 68 19.61 1.02 27.13
N TYR A 69 19.99 0.18 26.16
CA TYR A 69 19.07 -0.33 25.15
C TYR A 69 17.92 -1.13 25.76
N GLY A 70 18.20 -2.00 26.74
CA GLY A 70 17.19 -2.75 27.48
C GLY A 70 16.18 -1.82 28.19
N ASN A 71 16.67 -0.78 28.85
CA ASN A 71 15.81 0.21 29.52
C ASN A 71 14.92 0.99 28.53
N VAL A 72 15.47 1.39 27.38
CA VAL A 72 14.69 2.04 26.32
C VAL A 72 13.61 1.11 25.79
N TRP A 73 13.93 -0.18 25.64
CA TRP A 73 12.95 -1.18 25.19
C TRP A 73 11.83 -1.40 26.21
N GLU A 74 12.14 -1.49 27.50
CA GLU A 74 11.13 -1.59 28.56
C GLU A 74 10.21 -0.36 28.60
N GLN A 75 10.76 0.84 28.43
CA GLN A 75 9.97 2.07 28.35
C GLN A 75 9.06 2.07 27.12
N PHE A 76 9.57 1.65 25.97
CA PHE A 76 8.78 1.52 24.75
C PHE A 76 7.64 0.51 24.92
N GLU A 77 7.91 -0.65 25.50
CA GLU A 77 6.90 -1.68 25.74
C GLU A 77 5.84 -1.19 26.75
N GLY A 78 6.24 -0.44 27.78
CA GLY A 78 5.32 0.22 28.70
C GLY A 78 4.40 1.24 28.01
N GLN A 79 4.96 2.11 27.17
CA GLN A 79 4.18 3.08 26.38
C GLN A 79 3.23 2.40 25.39
N ARG A 80 3.69 1.33 24.74
CA ARG A 80 2.89 0.51 23.84
C ARG A 80 1.68 -0.07 24.57
N GLN A 81 1.88 -0.64 25.76
CA GLN A 81 0.79 -1.18 26.57
C GLN A 81 -0.20 -0.10 27.02
N GLU A 82 0.27 1.09 27.39
CA GLU A 82 -0.59 2.23 27.76
C GLU A 82 -1.47 2.67 26.57
N ILE A 83 -0.90 2.77 25.38
CA ILE A 83 -1.64 3.10 24.15
C ILE A 83 -2.68 2.01 23.83
N LEU A 84 -2.29 0.74 23.93
CA LEU A 84 -3.22 -0.38 23.72
C LEU A 84 -4.39 -0.34 24.71
N GLN A 85 -4.15 0.03 25.97
CA GLN A 85 -5.22 0.18 26.95
C GLN A 85 -6.15 1.35 26.59
N LYS A 86 -5.60 2.51 26.20
CA LYS A 86 -6.40 3.67 25.75
C LYS A 86 -7.27 3.32 24.54
N ILE A 87 -6.75 2.53 23.61
CA ILE A 87 -7.51 2.06 22.44
C ILE A 87 -8.67 1.17 22.89
N LYS A 88 -8.42 0.19 23.79
CA LYS A 88 -9.47 -0.68 24.33
C LYS A 88 -10.57 0.11 25.03
N ASP A 89 -10.20 1.05 25.90
CA ASP A 89 -11.17 1.90 26.60
C ASP A 89 -12.00 2.76 25.63
N CYS A 90 -11.40 3.22 24.52
CA CYS A 90 -12.10 3.97 23.48
C CYS A 90 -13.11 3.08 22.74
N LEU A 91 -12.71 1.86 22.37
CA LEU A 91 -13.58 0.89 21.72
C LEU A 91 -14.75 0.48 22.63
N GLU A 92 -14.52 0.27 23.92
CA GLU A 92 -15.58 -0.02 24.88
C GLU A 92 -16.59 1.14 24.99
N LYS A 93 -16.11 2.38 25.02
CA LYS A 93 -16.99 3.57 25.00
C LYS A 93 -17.79 3.66 23.71
N ILE A 94 -17.19 3.37 22.56
CA ILE A 94 -17.90 3.35 21.27
C ILE A 94 -18.97 2.26 21.27
N ALA A 95 -18.63 1.05 21.73
CA ALA A 95 -19.59 -0.05 21.83
C ALA A 95 -20.76 0.27 22.78
N GLY A 96 -20.50 0.98 23.88
CA GLY A 96 -21.55 1.49 24.77
C GLY A 96 -22.50 2.47 24.07
N ARG A 97 -21.94 3.47 23.39
CA ARG A 97 -22.73 4.45 22.62
C ARG A 97 -23.54 3.79 21.50
N GLN A 98 -22.97 2.78 20.83
CA GLN A 98 -23.68 2.04 19.80
C GLN A 98 -24.93 1.34 20.36
N LYS A 99 -24.84 0.72 21.54
CA LYS A 99 -26.00 0.11 22.22
C LYS A 99 -27.06 1.14 22.58
N GLU A 100 -26.65 2.31 23.08
CA GLU A 100 -27.59 3.41 23.39
C GLU A 100 -28.32 3.89 22.13
N ILE A 101 -27.61 4.01 21.00
CA ILE A 101 -28.21 4.37 19.70
C ILE A 101 -29.20 3.28 19.26
N GLU A 102 -28.86 2.00 19.40
CA GLU A 102 -29.76 0.89 19.07
C GLU A 102 -31.03 0.88 19.94
N GLU A 103 -30.91 1.17 21.23
CA GLU A 103 -32.05 1.28 22.13
C GLU A 103 -32.96 2.45 21.76
N LEU A 104 -32.38 3.62 21.47
CA LEU A 104 -33.13 4.80 21.01
C LEU A 104 -33.78 4.56 19.64
N ALA A 105 -33.08 3.89 18.72
CA ALA A 105 -33.63 3.51 17.42
C ALA A 105 -34.80 2.52 17.56
N ARG A 106 -34.75 1.61 18.54
CA ARG A 106 -35.85 0.70 18.85
C ARG A 106 -37.06 1.46 19.41
N ALA A 107 -36.85 2.35 20.36
CA ALA A 107 -37.92 3.18 20.93
C ALA A 107 -38.61 4.04 19.86
N THR A 108 -37.82 4.71 19.00
CA THR A 108 -38.37 5.50 17.88
C THR A 108 -39.14 4.64 16.86
N ALA A 109 -38.70 3.40 16.62
CA ALA A 109 -39.46 2.48 15.76
C ALA A 109 -40.80 2.04 16.39
N GLU A 110 -40.86 1.92 17.72
CA GLU A 110 -42.10 1.65 18.44
C GLU A 110 -43.05 2.86 18.39
N ASP A 111 -42.54 4.08 18.56
CA ASP A 111 -43.33 5.32 18.43
C ASP A 111 -43.92 5.47 17.02
N ILE A 112 -43.15 5.15 15.97
CA ILE A 112 -43.64 5.17 14.59
C ILE A 112 -44.78 4.16 14.38
N LYS A 113 -44.70 2.97 15.00
CA LYS A 113 -45.78 1.97 14.94
C LYS A 113 -47.05 2.44 15.66
N ALA A 114 -46.90 3.10 16.82
CA ALA A 114 -48.04 3.69 17.51
C ALA A 114 -48.68 4.81 16.66
N LEU A 115 -47.88 5.66 16.02
CA LEU A 115 -48.37 6.67 15.09
C LEU A 115 -49.12 6.08 13.90
N SER A 116 -48.62 4.99 13.29
CA SER A 116 -49.34 4.35 12.19
C SER A 116 -50.67 3.75 12.64
N GLN A 117 -50.73 3.15 13.83
CA GLN A 117 -51.98 2.65 14.41
C GLN A 117 -53.00 3.78 14.61
N TRP A 118 -52.58 4.92 15.18
CA TRP A 118 -53.48 6.07 15.33
C TRP A 118 -53.89 6.68 13.99
N GLN A 119 -53.06 6.61 12.95
CA GLN A 119 -53.44 7.02 11.60
C GLN A 119 -54.52 6.09 11.03
N GLU A 120 -54.37 4.78 11.18
CA GLU A 120 -55.37 3.79 10.77
C GLU A 120 -56.71 4.01 11.51
N GLU A 121 -56.69 4.17 12.83
CA GLU A 121 -57.89 4.47 13.63
C GLU A 121 -58.59 5.76 13.17
N LEU A 122 -57.81 6.78 12.81
CA LEU A 122 -58.34 8.06 12.32
C LEU A 122 -58.95 7.93 10.91
N GLU A 123 -58.36 7.11 10.06
CA GLU A 123 -58.91 6.77 8.74
C GLU A 123 -60.19 5.94 8.84
N GLU A 124 -60.25 4.98 9.77
CA GLU A 124 -61.48 4.23 10.07
C GLU A 124 -62.59 5.15 10.56
N LEU A 125 -62.30 6.06 11.49
CA LEU A 125 -63.28 7.05 11.95
C LEU A 125 -63.75 7.97 10.82
N ARG A 126 -62.85 8.37 9.92
CA ARG A 126 -63.19 9.13 8.70
C ARG A 126 -64.11 8.30 7.81
N ARG A 127 -63.82 7.03 7.57
CA ARG A 127 -64.66 6.12 6.79
C ARG A 127 -66.05 5.96 7.42
N GLU A 128 -66.13 5.66 8.72
CA GLU A 128 -67.40 5.55 9.45
C GLU A 128 -68.22 6.84 9.35
N SER A 129 -67.58 8.01 9.52
CA SER A 129 -68.28 9.29 9.41
C SER A 129 -68.79 9.55 7.98
N MET A 130 -68.02 9.15 6.96
CA MET A 130 -68.43 9.25 5.56
C MET A 130 -69.58 8.29 5.23
N GLU A 131 -69.54 7.06 5.74
CA GLU A 131 -70.61 6.08 5.58
C GLU A 131 -71.90 6.52 6.29
N ARG A 132 -71.82 7.01 7.53
CA ARG A 132 -72.98 7.58 8.24
C ARG A 132 -73.55 8.79 7.50
N ALA A 133 -72.69 9.67 6.97
CA ALA A 133 -73.13 10.82 6.18
C ALA A 133 -73.79 10.39 4.86
N ALA A 134 -73.25 9.37 4.18
CA ALA A 134 -73.82 8.81 2.96
C ALA A 134 -75.17 8.15 3.22
N PHE A 135 -75.28 7.36 4.30
CA PHE A 135 -76.54 6.74 4.72
C PHE A 135 -77.62 7.78 5.04
N LEU A 136 -77.27 8.85 5.77
CA LEU A 136 -78.20 9.95 6.05
C LEU A 136 -78.61 10.71 4.78
N LYS A 137 -77.67 10.93 3.85
CA LYS A 137 -77.99 11.51 2.54
C LYS A 137 -78.96 10.65 1.74
N GLN A 138 -78.70 9.34 1.65
CA GLN A 138 -79.57 8.40 0.97
C GLN A 138 -80.96 8.35 1.61
N GLY A 139 -81.05 8.32 2.95
CA GLY A 139 -82.32 8.35 3.66
C GLY A 139 -83.11 9.65 3.48
N LEU A 140 -82.43 10.79 3.27
CA LEU A 140 -83.08 12.07 2.93
C LEU A 140 -83.52 12.13 1.46
N GLU A 141 -82.72 11.55 0.55
CA GLU A 141 -83.03 11.47 -0.88
C GLU A 141 -84.23 10.54 -1.14
N GLU A 142 -84.28 9.37 -0.49
CA GLU A 142 -85.37 8.40 -0.62
C GLU A 142 -86.68 8.89 0.01
N LYS A 143 -86.63 9.58 1.16
CA LYS A 143 -87.84 10.02 1.87
C LYS A 143 -88.38 11.38 1.41
N PHE A 144 -87.52 12.27 0.91
CA PHE A 144 -87.89 13.65 0.62
C PHE A 144 -87.49 14.14 -0.78
N GLY A 145 -86.79 13.33 -1.60
CA GLY A 145 -86.34 13.74 -2.94
C GLY A 145 -85.34 14.90 -2.94
N LEU A 146 -84.76 15.22 -1.78
CA LEU A 146 -83.85 16.34 -1.58
C LEU A 146 -82.41 15.84 -1.61
N LYS A 147 -81.67 16.17 -2.69
CA LYS A 147 -80.22 16.05 -2.71
C LYS A 147 -79.63 17.06 -1.73
N ALA A 148 -79.31 16.60 -0.53
CA ALA A 148 -78.63 17.42 0.47
C ALA A 148 -77.17 17.66 0.05
N GLU A 149 -76.90 18.87 -0.46
CA GLU A 149 -75.54 19.40 -0.58
C GLU A 149 -74.95 19.60 0.81
N ARG A 150 -73.68 19.19 0.97
CA ARG A 150 -72.96 19.21 2.24
C ARG A 150 -72.83 20.68 2.69
N PRO A 151 -73.20 21.07 3.93
CA PRO A 151 -72.69 22.31 4.48
C PRO A 151 -71.17 22.17 4.57
N GLN A 152 -70.43 23.14 4.04
CA GLN A 152 -69.00 23.25 4.29
C GLN A 152 -68.79 23.30 5.81
N PRO A 153 -67.95 22.42 6.39
CA PRO A 153 -67.69 22.49 7.81
C PRO A 153 -67.04 23.84 8.10
N ALA A 154 -67.65 24.59 9.02
CA ALA A 154 -67.08 25.81 9.56
C ALA A 154 -65.65 25.53 10.03
N GLU A 155 -64.77 26.48 9.74
CA GLU A 155 -63.34 26.51 10.03
C GLU A 155 -63.05 26.45 11.54
N ALA A 156 -63.39 25.35 12.20
CA ALA A 156 -62.84 25.01 13.50
C ALA A 156 -61.44 24.47 13.26
N GLU A 157 -60.46 25.38 13.31
CA GLU A 157 -59.04 25.16 13.57
C GLU A 157 -58.60 23.71 13.33
N ARG A 158 -58.51 23.33 12.06
CA ARG A 158 -57.62 22.25 11.66
C ARG A 158 -56.21 22.78 11.97
N LEU A 159 -55.71 22.50 13.16
CA LEU A 159 -54.28 22.46 13.41
C LEU A 159 -53.74 21.36 12.51
N SER A 160 -53.54 21.70 11.24
CA SER A 160 -52.73 20.94 10.30
C SER A 160 -51.29 21.08 10.79
N LEU A 161 -50.96 20.33 11.83
CA LEU A 161 -49.59 19.99 12.15
C LEU A 161 -49.10 19.15 10.97
N ASP A 162 -48.52 19.84 9.99
CA ASP A 162 -47.87 19.23 8.86
C ASP A 162 -46.60 18.53 9.40
N LEU A 163 -46.73 17.23 9.66
CA LEU A 163 -45.67 16.36 10.17
C LEU A 163 -44.75 15.84 9.06
N THR A 164 -45.01 16.22 7.79
CA THR A 164 -44.14 15.87 6.65
C THR A 164 -42.67 16.27 6.83
N PRO A 165 -42.31 17.48 7.34
CA PRO A 165 -40.90 17.82 7.57
C PRO A 165 -40.26 17.01 8.70
N GLU A 166 -41.03 16.52 9.66
CA GLU A 166 -40.53 15.69 10.77
C GLU A 166 -40.30 14.24 10.32
N LEU A 167 -41.19 13.71 9.47
CA LEU A 167 -41.03 12.41 8.82
C LEU A 167 -39.85 12.38 7.84
N GLU A 168 -39.59 13.46 7.10
CA GLU A 168 -38.40 13.56 6.25
C GLU A 168 -37.11 13.58 7.06
N LYS A 169 -37.09 14.30 8.19
CA LYS A 169 -35.94 14.31 9.11
C LYS A 169 -35.70 12.91 9.69
N LEU A 170 -36.73 12.19 10.08
CA LEU A 170 -36.63 10.82 10.59
C LEU A 170 -36.18 9.81 9.52
N LYS A 171 -36.66 9.93 8.27
CA LYS A 171 -36.17 9.13 7.14
C LYS A 171 -34.68 9.38 6.88
N LYS A 172 -34.24 10.64 6.97
CA LYS A 172 -32.83 11.01 6.78
C LYS A 172 -31.93 10.47 7.89
N VAL A 173 -32.40 10.45 9.14
CA VAL A 173 -31.68 9.81 10.26
C VAL A 173 -31.62 8.30 10.07
N LYS A 174 -32.71 7.66 9.61
CA LYS A 174 -32.73 6.23 9.26
C LYS A 174 -31.75 5.89 8.13
N GLU A 175 -31.64 6.72 7.10
CA GLU A 175 -30.66 6.54 6.02
C GLU A 175 -29.22 6.67 6.51
N LEU A 176 -28.93 7.65 7.36
CA LEU A 176 -27.61 7.82 7.95
C LEU A 176 -27.22 6.63 8.83
N LEU A 177 -28.15 6.11 9.62
CA LEU A 177 -27.93 4.91 10.42
C LEU A 177 -27.77 3.65 9.56
N LEU A 178 -28.47 3.53 8.41
CA LEU A 178 -28.30 2.42 7.46
C LEU A 178 -26.97 2.49 6.71
N LEU A 179 -26.50 3.70 6.37
CA LEU A 179 -25.20 3.94 5.76
C LEU A 179 -24.05 3.65 6.74
N GLU A 180 -24.22 3.97 8.03
CA GLU A 180 -23.25 3.65 9.08
C GLU A 180 -23.29 2.18 9.53
N SER A 181 -24.44 1.50 9.45
CA SER A 181 -24.60 0.08 9.84
C SER A 181 -24.29 -0.94 8.73
N GLY A 182 -23.86 -0.50 7.55
CA GLY A 182 -23.23 -1.39 6.56
C GLY A 182 -24.12 -2.48 5.96
N GLN A 183 -25.46 -2.37 6.00
CA GLN A 183 -26.34 -3.28 5.25
C GLN A 183 -26.65 -2.71 3.86
N ALA A 184 -25.72 -2.95 2.93
CA ALA A 184 -25.96 -2.76 1.50
C ALA A 184 -26.92 -3.85 0.97
N VAL A 185 -28.21 -3.54 0.87
CA VAL A 185 -29.14 -4.33 0.06
C VAL A 185 -28.91 -3.98 -1.41
N ARG A 186 -28.39 -4.94 -2.18
CA ARG A 186 -28.29 -4.87 -3.64
C ARG A 186 -29.69 -4.74 -4.25
N PRO A 187 -29.94 -3.82 -5.19
CA PRO A 187 -31.19 -3.78 -5.93
C PRO A 187 -31.17 -4.84 -7.04
N THR A 188 -32.14 -5.77 -7.01
CA THR A 188 -32.50 -6.59 -8.17
C THR A 188 -33.45 -5.80 -9.07
N PRO A 189 -33.31 -5.87 -10.40
CA PRO A 189 -34.18 -5.15 -11.33
C PRO A 189 -35.53 -5.87 -11.48
N ALA A 190 -36.60 -5.08 -11.46
CA ALA A 190 -37.97 -5.48 -11.73
C ALA A 190 -38.19 -5.82 -13.21
N VAL A 191 -38.94 -6.90 -13.47
CA VAL A 191 -39.67 -7.12 -14.72
C VAL A 191 -41.13 -7.36 -14.34
N PRO A 192 -42.12 -6.77 -15.05
CA PRO A 192 -43.53 -6.78 -14.66
C PRO A 192 -44.26 -8.06 -15.08
N THR A 193 -45.30 -8.33 -14.31
CA THR A 193 -46.29 -9.41 -14.37
C THR A 193 -47.20 -9.34 -15.61
N GLU A 194 -47.53 -10.50 -16.20
CA GLU A 194 -48.86 -10.79 -16.77
C GLU A 194 -49.28 -12.22 -16.42
N GLU A 195 -50.56 -12.36 -16.09
CA GLU A 195 -51.24 -13.53 -15.54
C GLU A 195 -51.53 -14.61 -16.59
N THR A 196 -51.51 -15.91 -16.22
CA THR A 196 -52.71 -16.79 -16.26
C THR A 196 -52.43 -18.22 -15.77
N ALA A 197 -53.21 -18.60 -14.75
CA ALA A 197 -53.93 -19.87 -14.53
C ALA A 197 -53.23 -21.25 -14.53
N ALA A 198 -53.34 -21.91 -13.35
CA ALA A 198 -53.63 -23.33 -13.08
C ALA A 198 -52.61 -24.39 -13.58
N GLU A 199 -52.26 -25.50 -12.90
CA GLU A 199 -52.96 -26.32 -11.91
C GLU A 199 -51.96 -27.41 -11.41
N VAL A 200 -52.27 -27.99 -10.23
CA VAL A 200 -51.85 -29.31 -9.70
C VAL A 200 -50.42 -29.53 -9.16
N ALA A 201 -50.44 -29.93 -7.90
CA ALA A 201 -49.35 -30.46 -7.08
C ALA A 201 -48.93 -31.87 -7.49
N GLU A 202 -47.63 -32.19 -7.35
CA GLU A 202 -47.17 -33.49 -6.87
C GLU A 202 -45.70 -33.40 -6.42
N GLU A 203 -45.50 -33.54 -5.11
CA GLU A 203 -44.27 -34.14 -4.55
C GLU A 203 -44.27 -35.63 -4.93
N PRO A 204 -43.09 -36.23 -5.23
CA PRO A 204 -42.41 -36.91 -4.11
C PRO A 204 -40.86 -36.92 -4.19
N GLU A 205 -40.22 -36.89 -3.02
CA GLU A 205 -38.87 -37.45 -2.77
C GLU A 205 -38.92 -39.01 -2.73
N PRO A 206 -37.83 -39.75 -2.39
CA PRO A 206 -36.46 -39.83 -2.92
C PRO A 206 -36.02 -41.30 -3.15
N ALA A 207 -34.90 -41.59 -3.84
CA ALA A 207 -34.16 -42.87 -3.67
C ALA A 207 -32.74 -42.87 -4.30
N THR A 208 -31.74 -42.81 -3.41
CA THR A 208 -30.54 -43.68 -3.31
C THR A 208 -29.78 -44.22 -4.55
N ARG A 209 -28.50 -43.76 -4.64
CA ARG A 209 -27.23 -44.50 -4.37
C ARG A 209 -26.69 -45.57 -5.37
N VAL A 210 -25.38 -45.40 -5.64
CA VAL A 210 -24.28 -46.37 -5.89
C VAL A 210 -23.65 -46.31 -7.31
N GLY A 211 -22.34 -46.02 -7.36
CA GLY A 211 -21.43 -45.98 -8.53
C GLY A 211 -21.04 -47.38 -9.06
N PRO A 212 -19.85 -47.64 -9.67
CA PRO A 212 -18.61 -46.84 -9.75
C PRO A 212 -17.95 -46.75 -11.17
N THR A 213 -16.82 -46.05 -11.23
CA THR A 213 -15.78 -46.00 -12.29
C THR A 213 -15.13 -47.38 -12.57
N PRO A 214 -14.39 -47.51 -13.69
CA PRO A 214 -12.93 -47.64 -13.55
C PRO A 214 -12.09 -46.89 -14.60
N GLU A 215 -10.84 -46.64 -14.19
CA GLU A 215 -9.67 -46.11 -14.89
C GLU A 215 -9.15 -47.02 -16.03
N ALA A 216 -8.41 -46.42 -16.98
CA ALA A 216 -7.32 -47.09 -17.70
C ALA A 216 -6.24 -46.05 -18.12
N GLU A 217 -4.99 -46.33 -17.73
CA GLU A 217 -3.75 -45.59 -18.02
C GLU A 217 -3.21 -45.85 -19.46
N ALA A 218 -2.68 -44.77 -20.08
CA ALA A 218 -1.44 -44.61 -20.89
C ALA A 218 -1.13 -45.55 -22.11
N PRO A 219 -0.19 -45.23 -23.05
CA PRO A 219 0.81 -44.13 -23.10
C PRO A 219 0.98 -43.41 -24.48
N VAL A 220 1.91 -42.44 -24.49
CA VAL A 220 2.40 -41.55 -25.57
C VAL A 220 3.27 -42.28 -26.62
N PRO A 221 3.42 -41.76 -27.85
CA PRO A 221 4.78 -41.38 -28.30
C PRO A 221 4.87 -40.04 -29.07
N GLU A 222 6.03 -39.40 -28.91
CA GLU A 222 6.55 -38.22 -29.60
C GLU A 222 6.80 -38.46 -31.11
N GLU A 223 6.67 -37.42 -31.93
CA GLU A 223 7.50 -37.23 -33.13
C GLU A 223 7.57 -35.74 -33.54
N ARG A 224 8.80 -35.23 -33.68
CA ARG A 224 9.15 -33.90 -34.24
C ARG A 224 8.83 -33.85 -35.75
N PRO A 225 8.72 -32.66 -36.36
CA PRO A 225 9.88 -32.16 -37.12
C PRO A 225 10.06 -30.63 -37.15
N GLU A 226 11.32 -30.21 -37.31
CA GLU A 226 11.76 -28.99 -38.01
C GLU A 226 12.63 -29.48 -39.19
N PRO A 227 13.05 -28.66 -40.18
CA PRO A 227 12.56 -27.34 -40.65
C PRO A 227 12.40 -27.30 -42.19
N GLU A 228 11.82 -26.25 -42.78
CA GLU A 228 12.23 -25.79 -44.12
C GLU A 228 11.87 -24.33 -44.37
N GLN A 229 12.91 -23.54 -44.66
CA GLN A 229 12.87 -22.15 -45.10
C GLN A 229 12.60 -22.11 -46.61
N ILE A 230 11.63 -21.33 -47.07
CA ILE A 230 11.67 -20.76 -48.42
C ILE A 230 11.29 -19.27 -48.35
N SER A 231 12.24 -18.48 -48.83
CA SER A 231 12.21 -17.04 -49.08
C SER A 231 11.23 -16.66 -50.19
N ALA A 232 10.45 -15.59 -49.99
CA ALA A 232 10.28 -14.49 -50.95
C ALA A 232 9.37 -13.37 -50.38
N ARG A 233 9.91 -12.15 -50.35
CA ARG A 233 9.24 -10.84 -50.22
C ARG A 233 9.23 -10.21 -51.64
N PRO A 234 8.63 -9.03 -51.92
CA PRO A 234 7.41 -8.34 -51.43
C PRO A 234 6.40 -8.08 -52.58
N GLU A 235 5.17 -7.66 -52.25
CA GLU A 235 4.52 -6.56 -52.98
C GLU A 235 3.49 -5.86 -52.10
N ALA A 236 3.44 -4.54 -52.23
CA ALA A 236 2.74 -3.59 -51.36
C ALA A 236 1.46 -3.09 -52.02
N VAL A 237 0.41 -2.79 -51.24
CA VAL A 237 -0.51 -1.66 -51.50
C VAL A 237 -1.03 -1.11 -50.17
N GLU A 238 -0.97 0.22 -50.09
CA GLU A 238 -1.34 1.14 -49.02
C GLU A 238 -2.85 1.21 -48.74
N THR A 239 -3.20 1.60 -47.51
CA THR A 239 -4.26 2.63 -47.30
C THR A 239 -3.97 3.51 -46.08
N LYS A 240 -3.61 4.76 -46.37
CA LYS A 240 -3.99 6.05 -45.76
C LYS A 240 -4.06 6.17 -44.22
N ALA A 241 -3.07 6.87 -43.66
CA ALA A 241 -3.21 7.66 -42.44
C ALA A 241 -3.27 9.16 -42.82
N GLU A 242 -4.32 9.85 -42.39
CA GLU A 242 -4.50 11.29 -42.56
C GLU A 242 -3.49 12.08 -41.71
N THR A 243 -2.66 12.85 -42.39
CA THR A 243 -1.78 13.86 -41.80
C THR A 243 -2.59 15.07 -41.30
N ARG A 244 -2.74 15.22 -39.98
CA ARG A 244 -2.96 16.55 -39.37
C ARG A 244 -1.61 17.27 -39.26
N PRO A 245 -1.53 18.60 -39.49
CA PRO A 245 -0.28 19.32 -39.37
C PRO A 245 0.18 19.34 -37.91
N LEU A 246 1.41 18.88 -37.67
CA LEU A 246 2.09 18.92 -36.36
C LEU A 246 2.07 20.35 -35.79
N SER A 247 1.59 20.48 -34.55
CA SER A 247 1.57 21.74 -33.81
C SER A 247 3.00 22.22 -33.56
N LEU A 248 3.18 23.55 -33.45
CA LEU A 248 4.48 24.15 -33.12
C LEU A 248 5.02 23.65 -31.76
N GLU A 249 4.12 23.22 -30.87
CA GLU A 249 4.44 22.60 -29.59
C GLU A 249 5.02 21.19 -29.74
N ASP A 250 4.55 20.40 -30.71
CA ASP A 250 5.08 19.07 -31.00
C ASP A 250 6.49 19.17 -31.61
N LYS A 251 6.72 20.19 -32.45
CA LYS A 251 8.06 20.48 -33.01
C LYS A 251 9.03 20.96 -31.94
N LEU A 252 8.57 21.78 -30.99
CA LEU A 252 9.38 22.21 -29.85
C LEU A 252 9.69 21.03 -28.92
N ALA A 253 8.73 20.14 -28.69
CA ALA A 253 8.92 18.94 -27.88
C ALA A 253 9.90 17.95 -28.54
N GLU A 254 9.78 17.73 -29.85
CA GLU A 254 10.72 16.91 -30.63
C GLU A 254 12.13 17.54 -30.66
N GLU A 255 12.24 18.86 -30.79
CA GLU A 255 13.54 19.56 -30.80
C GLU A 255 14.20 19.56 -29.41
N ILE A 256 13.42 19.70 -28.33
CA ILE A 256 13.89 19.53 -26.95
C ILE A 256 14.34 18.09 -26.71
N LYS A 257 13.55 17.10 -27.14
CA LYS A 257 13.90 15.67 -27.03
C LYS A 257 15.18 15.35 -27.80
N ARG A 258 15.29 15.77 -29.06
CA ARG A 258 16.48 15.56 -29.91
C ARG A 258 17.73 16.21 -29.30
N THR A 259 17.61 17.45 -28.82
CA THR A 259 18.74 18.18 -28.21
C THR A 259 19.20 17.52 -26.89
N ILE A 260 18.30 16.85 -26.16
CA ILE A 260 18.63 16.13 -24.93
C ILE A 260 19.23 14.74 -25.24
N THR A 261 18.68 14.00 -26.22
CA THR A 261 19.20 12.68 -26.62
C THR A 261 20.59 12.79 -27.26
N GLU A 262 20.81 13.77 -28.15
CA GLU A 262 22.13 14.04 -28.73
C GLU A 262 23.16 14.44 -27.64
N ARG A 263 22.74 15.15 -26.59
CA ARG A 263 23.61 15.48 -25.45
C ARG A 263 23.91 14.32 -24.52
N LEU A 264 22.98 13.37 -24.37
CA LEU A 264 23.19 12.16 -23.58
C LEU A 264 24.13 11.19 -24.29
N GLU A 265 24.01 11.07 -25.62
CA GLU A 265 24.93 10.29 -26.46
C GLU A 265 26.32 10.94 -26.50
N ALA A 266 26.41 12.27 -26.62
CA ALA A 266 27.68 12.98 -26.55
C ALA A 266 28.38 12.87 -25.18
N ARG A 267 27.62 12.69 -24.09
CA ARG A 267 28.15 12.53 -22.72
C ARG A 267 28.59 11.11 -22.39
N GLN A 268 28.10 10.10 -23.12
CA GLN A 268 28.57 8.71 -22.98
C GLN A 268 29.89 8.45 -23.73
N LEU A 269 30.29 9.32 -24.65
CA LEU A 269 31.46 9.13 -25.53
C LEU A 269 32.73 9.88 -25.10
N GLN A 270 32.73 10.65 -24.00
CA GLN A 270 33.93 11.37 -23.55
C GLN A 270 34.35 10.99 -22.12
N PRO A 271 35.57 10.45 -21.91
CA PRO A 271 36.16 10.33 -20.58
C PRO A 271 36.61 11.70 -20.08
N GLU A 272 36.66 11.82 -18.74
CA GLU A 272 36.97 13.02 -17.98
C GLU A 272 38.14 13.86 -18.53
N GLU A 273 37.85 15.11 -18.90
CA GLU A 273 38.70 16.28 -18.65
C GLU A 273 37.93 17.56 -19.00
N ASN A 274 38.21 18.64 -18.27
CA ASN A 274 37.64 19.99 -18.34
C ASN A 274 36.31 20.25 -17.62
N GLN A 275 36.47 20.44 -16.31
CA GLN A 275 35.70 21.42 -15.55
C GLN A 275 35.90 22.81 -16.18
N GLU A 276 34.90 23.32 -16.89
CA GLU A 276 34.62 24.76 -17.12
C GLU A 276 33.58 24.87 -18.25
N THR A 277 32.30 24.61 -17.95
CA THR A 277 31.13 25.11 -18.73
C THR A 277 29.77 24.64 -18.17
N THR A 278 29.72 24.07 -16.96
CA THR A 278 28.45 23.71 -16.29
C THR A 278 27.82 24.86 -15.50
N ALA A 279 28.23 26.11 -15.70
CA ALA A 279 27.72 27.24 -14.91
C ALA A 279 26.27 27.65 -15.28
N GLY A 280 25.81 27.45 -16.53
CA GLY A 280 24.52 28.01 -16.97
C GLY A 280 23.25 27.19 -16.67
N PHE A 281 23.36 25.91 -16.31
CA PHE A 281 22.19 25.03 -16.05
C PHE A 281 22.12 24.53 -14.60
N GLN A 282 23.18 24.73 -13.82
CA GLN A 282 23.24 24.38 -12.39
C GLN A 282 22.69 25.49 -11.49
N GLU A 283 22.50 26.72 -11.99
CA GLU A 283 22.11 27.89 -11.19
C GLU A 283 20.63 27.95 -10.75
N ASN A 284 19.74 27.06 -11.23
CA ASN A 284 18.30 27.14 -10.90
C ASN A 284 17.62 25.79 -10.52
N LEU A 285 18.38 24.72 -10.30
CA LEU A 285 17.90 23.46 -9.71
C LEU A 285 18.56 23.25 -8.34
N GLY A 286 18.58 24.30 -7.53
CA GLY A 286 19.06 24.23 -6.15
C GLY A 286 18.22 23.23 -5.36
N ARG A 287 18.88 22.18 -4.83
CA ARG A 287 18.41 21.16 -3.86
C ARG A 287 16.90 21.19 -3.52
N VAL A 288 16.02 20.99 -4.50
CA VAL A 288 14.58 20.88 -4.23
C VAL A 288 14.35 19.52 -3.61
N SER A 289 13.84 19.52 -2.39
CA SER A 289 13.52 18.34 -1.60
C SER A 289 12.01 18.17 -1.51
N ARG A 290 11.56 17.00 -1.07
CA ARG A 290 10.13 16.74 -0.84
C ARG A 290 9.49 17.78 0.10
N LEU A 291 10.25 18.30 1.07
CA LEU A 291 9.82 19.32 2.04
C LEU A 291 9.34 20.60 1.35
N ASP A 292 9.93 20.96 0.21
CA ASP A 292 9.56 22.17 -0.53
C ASP A 292 8.20 22.05 -1.26
N LEU A 293 7.64 20.84 -1.32
CA LEU A 293 6.39 20.51 -1.99
C LEU A 293 5.26 20.08 -1.04
N GLU A 294 5.54 19.93 0.26
CA GLU A 294 4.56 19.50 1.27
C GLU A 294 3.34 20.44 1.35
N GLU A 295 3.55 21.74 1.15
CA GLU A 295 2.46 22.72 1.16
C GLU A 295 1.39 22.43 0.09
N PHE A 296 1.81 21.88 -1.04
CA PHE A 296 0.96 21.52 -2.18
C PHE A 296 0.44 20.09 -2.09
N TYR A 297 0.97 19.26 -1.19
CA TYR A 297 0.56 17.86 -1.07
C TYR A 297 -0.84 17.73 -0.47
N ARG A 298 -1.67 16.91 -1.11
CA ARG A 298 -3.04 16.60 -0.73
C ARG A 298 -3.29 15.11 -0.93
N GLN A 299 -4.30 14.61 -0.24
CA GLN A 299 -4.70 13.21 -0.30
C GLN A 299 -6.19 13.11 -0.64
N GLU A 300 -6.52 12.21 -1.56
CA GLU A 300 -7.89 11.86 -1.90
C GLU A 300 -8.19 10.44 -1.41
N GLN A 301 -9.29 10.26 -0.68
CA GLN A 301 -9.69 8.93 -0.21
C GLN A 301 -10.04 8.02 -1.39
N ALA A 302 -9.52 6.80 -1.37
CA ALA A 302 -9.81 5.78 -2.36
C ALA A 302 -10.76 4.73 -1.76
N ASN A 303 -12.01 5.11 -1.45
CA ASN A 303 -13.12 4.22 -1.05
C ASN A 303 -12.69 2.88 -0.38
N GLY A 304 -12.16 2.93 0.84
CA GLY A 304 -11.76 1.74 1.61
C GLY A 304 -10.31 1.26 1.40
N TYR A 305 -9.55 1.89 0.51
CA TYR A 305 -8.13 1.66 0.26
C TYR A 305 -7.28 2.87 0.67
N SER A 306 -5.95 2.68 0.67
CA SER A 306 -4.96 3.70 0.95
C SER A 306 -5.24 4.99 0.16
N PRO A 307 -5.12 6.17 0.78
CA PRO A 307 -5.44 7.45 0.14
C PRO A 307 -4.52 7.71 -1.06
N ILE A 308 -5.01 8.33 -2.14
CA ILE A 308 -4.21 8.70 -3.31
C ILE A 308 -3.53 10.05 -3.04
N GLY A 309 -2.20 10.07 -3.03
CA GLY A 309 -1.40 11.28 -2.88
C GLY A 309 -1.25 12.06 -4.19
N PHE A 310 -1.39 13.39 -4.12
CA PHE A 310 -1.20 14.29 -5.26
C PHE A 310 -0.77 15.67 -4.81
N TYR A 311 -0.10 16.41 -5.69
CA TYR A 311 0.24 17.81 -5.50
C TYR A 311 -0.76 18.71 -6.24
N GLN A 312 -1.29 19.71 -5.55
CA GLN A 312 -2.27 20.64 -6.10
C GLN A 312 -1.81 22.09 -5.95
N LYS A 313 -1.75 22.80 -7.08
CA LYS A 313 -1.56 24.25 -7.12
C LYS A 313 -2.54 24.87 -8.11
N GLY A 314 -3.51 25.62 -7.60
CA GLY A 314 -4.59 26.20 -8.40
C GLY A 314 -5.45 25.13 -9.07
N LYS A 315 -5.49 25.12 -10.41
CA LYS A 315 -6.26 24.16 -11.23
C LYS A 315 -5.45 22.92 -11.64
N LYS A 316 -4.15 22.86 -11.33
CA LYS A 316 -3.29 21.73 -11.68
C LYS A 316 -3.23 20.74 -10.52
N SER A 317 -3.49 19.47 -10.83
CA SER A 317 -3.37 18.34 -9.90
C SER A 317 -2.45 17.28 -10.51
N ILE A 318 -1.30 17.07 -9.88
CA ILE A 318 -0.27 16.12 -10.33
C ILE A 318 -0.19 14.96 -9.34
N LEU A 319 -0.36 13.73 -9.81
CA LEU A 319 -0.30 12.53 -8.97
C LEU A 319 1.12 12.25 -8.48
N GLU A 320 1.27 11.77 -7.24
CA GLU A 320 2.55 11.33 -6.73
C GLU A 320 2.89 9.91 -7.22
N ALA A 321 3.66 9.84 -8.30
CA ALA A 321 4.02 8.60 -8.97
C ALA A 321 4.85 7.63 -8.09
N GLU A 322 5.75 8.16 -7.25
CA GLU A 322 6.57 7.32 -6.36
C GLU A 322 5.73 6.62 -5.28
N GLU A 323 4.77 7.32 -4.68
CA GLU A 323 3.86 6.75 -3.69
C GLU A 323 2.93 5.70 -4.31
N LEU A 324 2.46 5.94 -5.54
CA LEU A 324 1.69 4.95 -6.30
C LEU A 324 2.47 3.65 -6.50
N LEU A 325 3.70 3.73 -7.01
CA LEU A 325 4.54 2.54 -7.24
C LEU A 325 4.86 1.81 -5.94
N THR A 326 5.08 2.56 -4.85
CA THR A 326 5.33 1.98 -3.53
C THR A 326 4.13 1.18 -3.03
N LYS A 327 2.90 1.71 -3.18
CA LYS A 327 1.67 1.00 -2.78
C LYS A 327 1.40 -0.25 -3.60
N ILE A 328 1.63 -0.19 -4.91
CA ILE A 328 1.49 -1.36 -5.77
C ILE A 328 2.48 -2.45 -5.32
N ARG A 329 3.73 -2.08 -5.04
CA ARG A 329 4.75 -3.00 -4.53
C ARG A 329 4.37 -3.62 -3.19
N GLU A 330 3.90 -2.81 -2.23
CA GLU A 330 3.46 -3.29 -0.92
C GLU A 330 2.32 -4.32 -1.04
N ALA A 331 1.32 -4.04 -1.88
CA ALA A 331 0.21 -4.97 -2.12
C ALA A 331 0.67 -6.30 -2.72
N VAL A 332 1.61 -6.26 -3.67
CA VAL A 332 2.21 -7.47 -4.29
C VAL A 332 3.02 -8.25 -3.26
N GLU A 333 3.82 -7.58 -2.43
CA GLU A 333 4.60 -8.23 -1.37
C GLU A 333 3.72 -8.91 -0.31
N GLU A 334 2.60 -8.28 0.07
CA GLU A 334 1.60 -8.86 0.97
C GLU A 334 0.94 -10.09 0.35
N ALA A 335 0.50 -9.98 -0.91
CA ALA A 335 -0.10 -11.10 -1.62
C ALA A 335 0.89 -12.28 -1.75
N ARG A 336 2.18 -12.01 -2.01
CA ARG A 336 3.24 -13.02 -2.03
C ARG A 336 3.43 -13.69 -0.67
N LYS A 337 3.40 -12.94 0.44
CA LYS A 337 3.48 -13.50 1.80
C LYS A 337 2.30 -14.43 2.10
N LEU A 338 1.08 -14.06 1.68
CA LEU A 338 -0.11 -14.89 1.83
C LEU A 338 -0.05 -16.14 0.95
N ASN A 339 0.42 -16.01 -0.28
CA ASN A 339 0.62 -17.14 -1.19
C ASN A 339 1.68 -18.12 -0.65
N TYR A 340 2.79 -17.60 -0.10
CA TYR A 340 3.79 -18.42 0.59
C TYR A 340 3.16 -19.20 1.77
N LYS A 341 2.35 -18.55 2.60
CA LYS A 341 1.62 -19.23 3.69
C LYS A 341 0.67 -20.31 3.16
N LEU A 342 -0.03 -20.05 2.05
CA LEU A 342 -0.94 -20.99 1.42
C LEU A 342 -0.26 -22.31 1.07
N ALA A 343 1.03 -22.30 0.70
CA ALA A 343 1.80 -23.50 0.38
C ALA A 343 2.04 -24.44 1.58
N PHE A 344 2.05 -23.93 2.82
CA PHE A 344 2.31 -24.72 4.03
C PHE A 344 1.04 -25.13 4.79
N VAL A 345 -0.09 -24.48 4.50
CA VAL A 345 -1.36 -24.73 5.18
C VAL A 345 -2.04 -25.94 4.55
N THR A 346 -2.29 -26.98 5.34
CA THR A 346 -2.97 -28.21 4.87
C THR A 346 -4.48 -28.21 5.16
N ALA A 347 -4.95 -27.32 6.03
CA ALA A 347 -6.36 -27.21 6.38
C ALA A 347 -7.15 -26.48 5.29
N ASN A 348 -8.10 -27.17 4.65
CA ASN A 348 -8.92 -26.61 3.56
C ASN A 348 -9.66 -25.31 3.93
N LYS A 349 -10.10 -25.18 5.19
CA LYS A 349 -10.78 -23.98 5.69
C LYS A 349 -9.84 -22.78 5.72
N GLU A 350 -8.60 -22.97 6.18
CA GLU A 350 -7.59 -21.91 6.23
C GLU A 350 -7.08 -21.58 4.83
N GLN A 351 -6.89 -22.58 3.95
CA GLN A 351 -6.59 -22.34 2.54
C GLN A 351 -7.67 -21.50 1.85
N PHE A 352 -8.95 -21.73 2.16
CA PHE A 352 -10.05 -20.94 1.62
C PHE A 352 -9.97 -19.47 2.06
N TYR A 353 -9.76 -19.20 3.35
CA TYR A 353 -9.63 -17.82 3.82
C TYR A 353 -8.41 -17.11 3.25
N LEU A 354 -7.26 -17.79 3.16
CA LEU A 354 -6.06 -17.22 2.55
C LEU A 354 -6.28 -16.89 1.07
N LYS A 355 -6.92 -17.78 0.30
CA LYS A 355 -7.29 -17.49 -1.10
C LYS A 355 -8.26 -16.31 -1.18
N GLN A 356 -9.24 -16.24 -0.28
CA GLN A 356 -10.17 -15.11 -0.24
C GLN A 356 -9.46 -13.78 0.09
N GLU A 357 -8.48 -13.81 0.99
CA GLU A 357 -7.67 -12.63 1.35
C GLU A 357 -6.79 -12.19 0.17
N ILE A 358 -6.13 -13.13 -0.52
CA ILE A 358 -5.36 -12.86 -1.75
C ILE A 358 -6.26 -12.23 -2.83
N ILE A 359 -7.45 -12.79 -3.07
CA ILE A 359 -8.41 -12.24 -4.04
C ILE A 359 -8.86 -10.84 -3.61
N SER A 360 -9.08 -10.62 -2.30
CA SER A 360 -9.45 -9.31 -1.78
C SER A 360 -8.34 -8.27 -1.99
N LEU A 361 -7.07 -8.64 -1.82
CA LEU A 361 -5.94 -7.75 -2.10
C LEU A 361 -5.82 -7.44 -3.59
N GLN A 362 -5.95 -8.45 -4.44
CA GLN A 362 -5.87 -8.30 -5.90
C GLN A 362 -6.99 -7.38 -6.41
N GLU A 363 -8.24 -7.67 -6.06
CA GLU A 363 -9.40 -6.84 -6.44
C GLU A 363 -9.29 -5.44 -5.84
N GLY A 364 -8.72 -5.33 -4.65
CA GLY A 364 -8.52 -4.04 -4.01
C GLY A 364 -7.49 -3.15 -4.70
N LEU A 365 -6.38 -3.73 -5.12
CA LEU A 365 -5.39 -3.05 -5.94
C LEU A 365 -6.01 -2.61 -7.28
N ARG A 366 -6.82 -3.47 -7.89
CA ARG A 366 -7.54 -3.15 -9.14
C ARG A 366 -8.48 -1.96 -8.96
N GLN A 367 -9.29 -1.95 -7.89
CA GLN A 367 -10.18 -0.83 -7.58
C GLN A 367 -9.41 0.47 -7.30
N TYR A 368 -8.26 0.38 -6.64
CA TYR A 368 -7.38 1.52 -6.41
C TYR A 368 -6.85 2.10 -7.74
N LEU A 369 -6.38 1.26 -8.67
CA LEU A 369 -5.94 1.72 -9.99
C LEU A 369 -7.09 2.32 -10.82
N LEU A 370 -8.26 1.68 -10.83
CA LEU A 370 -9.46 2.20 -11.49
C LEU A 370 -9.90 3.55 -10.92
N ARG A 371 -9.72 3.78 -9.62
CA ARG A 371 -9.98 5.08 -9.00
C ARG A 371 -9.03 6.14 -9.55
N ILE A 372 -7.74 5.84 -9.69
CA ILE A 372 -6.76 6.78 -10.27
C ILE A 372 -7.10 7.09 -11.72
N ILE A 373 -7.45 6.07 -12.53
CA ILE A 373 -7.92 6.25 -13.91
C ILE A 373 -9.12 7.19 -13.94
N HIS A 374 -10.09 7.01 -13.03
CA HIS A 374 -11.24 7.90 -12.91
C HIS A 374 -10.84 9.35 -12.59
N LEU A 375 -9.86 9.58 -11.71
CA LEU A 375 -9.35 10.92 -11.40
C LEU A 375 -8.71 11.59 -12.62
N ILE A 376 -7.96 10.83 -13.40
CA ILE A 376 -7.33 11.32 -14.64
C ILE A 376 -8.42 11.71 -15.64
N MET A 377 -9.41 10.85 -15.86
CA MET A 377 -10.46 11.08 -16.87
C MET A 377 -11.49 12.15 -16.50
N LYS A 378 -11.89 12.23 -15.22
CA LYS A 378 -13.02 13.09 -14.79
C LYS A 378 -12.58 14.37 -14.08
N LYS A 379 -11.43 14.36 -13.41
CA LYS A 379 -10.98 15.49 -12.58
C LYS A 379 -9.69 16.16 -13.09
N ASN A 380 -9.25 15.85 -14.31
CA ASN A 380 -8.05 16.42 -14.95
C ASN A 380 -6.75 16.18 -14.17
N PHE A 381 -6.64 15.08 -13.43
CA PHE A 381 -5.39 14.69 -12.79
C PHE A 381 -4.39 14.20 -13.86
N ARG A 382 -3.10 14.44 -13.63
CA ARG A 382 -2.04 14.01 -14.56
C ARG A 382 -0.87 13.40 -13.81
N PHE A 383 -0.13 12.53 -14.48
CA PHE A 383 1.18 12.11 -14.02
C PHE A 383 2.23 13.19 -14.30
N PRO A 384 3.34 13.22 -13.53
CA PRO A 384 4.42 14.16 -13.76
C PRO A 384 4.97 14.05 -15.18
N ALA A 385 5.20 15.17 -15.86
CA ALA A 385 5.66 15.19 -17.25
C ALA A 385 6.97 14.42 -17.46
N LEU A 386 7.85 14.41 -16.46
CA LEU A 386 9.13 13.69 -16.47
C LEU A 386 8.95 12.15 -16.61
N THR A 387 7.83 11.62 -16.13
CA THR A 387 7.57 10.18 -16.04
C THR A 387 6.32 9.76 -16.79
N GLN A 388 5.71 10.65 -17.57
CA GLN A 388 4.44 10.43 -18.25
C GLN A 388 4.52 9.34 -19.33
N ASP A 389 5.69 9.10 -19.91
CA ASP A 389 5.89 8.02 -20.87
C ASP A 389 6.05 6.64 -20.22
N LEU A 390 6.40 6.60 -18.93
CA LEU A 390 6.44 5.36 -18.13
C LEU A 390 5.13 5.08 -17.42
N LEU A 391 4.55 6.12 -16.80
CA LEU A 391 3.30 6.06 -16.05
C LEU A 391 2.29 7.01 -16.70
N ASN A 392 1.35 6.42 -17.43
CA ASN A 392 0.21 7.12 -18.00
C ASN A 392 -1.08 6.31 -17.79
N GLN A 393 -2.18 6.84 -18.31
CA GLN A 393 -3.48 6.18 -18.27
C GLN A 393 -3.43 4.77 -18.88
N GLN A 394 -2.80 4.60 -20.04
CA GLN A 394 -2.71 3.31 -20.72
C GLN A 394 -1.95 2.29 -19.86
N THR A 395 -0.84 2.69 -19.24
CA THR A 395 -0.09 1.81 -18.33
C THR A 395 -0.96 1.34 -17.14
N LEU A 396 -1.79 2.23 -16.58
CA LEU A 396 -2.69 1.87 -15.48
C LEU A 396 -3.83 0.94 -15.95
N GLU A 397 -4.37 1.16 -17.14
CA GLU A 397 -5.39 0.31 -17.74
C GLU A 397 -4.82 -1.10 -17.98
N GLU A 398 -3.62 -1.20 -18.56
CA GLU A 398 -2.93 -2.49 -18.73
C GLU A 398 -2.68 -3.21 -17.41
N LEU A 399 -2.28 -2.50 -16.34
CA LEU A 399 -2.11 -3.09 -15.02
C LEU A 399 -3.44 -3.54 -14.42
N SER A 400 -4.50 -2.76 -14.58
CA SER A 400 -5.85 -3.12 -14.12
C SER A 400 -6.40 -4.33 -14.87
N ASP A 401 -6.12 -4.45 -16.17
CA ASP A 401 -6.56 -5.57 -17.01
C ASP A 401 -5.81 -6.85 -16.64
N LEU A 402 -4.50 -6.77 -16.38
CA LEU A 402 -3.73 -7.89 -15.85
C LEU A 402 -4.32 -8.39 -14.52
N LEU A 403 -4.60 -7.46 -13.59
CA LEU A 403 -5.25 -7.80 -12.32
C LEU A 403 -6.68 -8.37 -12.48
N ALA A 404 -7.33 -8.18 -13.62
CA ALA A 404 -8.65 -8.76 -13.87
C ALA A 404 -8.57 -10.20 -14.42
N VAL A 405 -7.48 -10.55 -15.10
CA VAL A 405 -7.30 -11.84 -15.77
C VAL A 405 -6.50 -12.82 -14.91
N GLU A 406 -5.48 -12.33 -14.21
CA GLU A 406 -4.59 -13.14 -13.38
C GLU A 406 -5.30 -13.72 -12.17
N ASN A 407 -4.76 -14.83 -11.63
CA ASN A 407 -5.18 -15.39 -10.37
C ASN A 407 -3.99 -15.42 -9.41
N TRP A 408 -3.93 -14.44 -8.49
CA TRP A 408 -2.85 -14.33 -7.52
C TRP A 408 -2.78 -15.48 -6.49
N SER A 409 -3.76 -16.39 -6.49
CA SER A 409 -3.62 -17.68 -5.78
C SER A 409 -2.57 -18.60 -6.43
N SER A 410 -2.23 -18.37 -7.71
CA SER A 410 -1.13 -19.00 -8.42
C SER A 410 0.17 -18.23 -8.22
N VAL A 411 1.28 -18.94 -8.01
CA VAL A 411 2.60 -18.33 -7.83
C VAL A 411 3.10 -17.70 -9.13
N ASP A 412 2.80 -18.31 -10.27
CA ASP A 412 3.29 -17.86 -11.58
C ASP A 412 2.68 -16.50 -11.95
N ASP A 413 1.37 -16.35 -11.78
CA ASP A 413 0.65 -15.11 -12.08
C ASP A 413 1.15 -13.94 -11.21
N ILE A 414 1.33 -14.19 -9.91
CA ILE A 414 1.87 -13.17 -8.99
C ILE A 414 3.29 -12.75 -9.39
N SER A 415 4.10 -13.71 -9.84
CA SER A 415 5.50 -13.48 -10.21
C SER A 415 5.61 -12.69 -11.51
N LEU A 416 4.73 -12.95 -12.48
CA LEU A 416 4.64 -12.19 -13.72
C LEU A 416 4.27 -10.72 -13.46
N PHE A 417 3.27 -10.48 -12.61
CA PHE A 417 2.89 -9.13 -12.21
C PHE A 417 4.01 -8.44 -11.42
N GLU A 418 4.62 -9.13 -10.46
CA GLU A 418 5.74 -8.62 -9.66
C GLU A 418 6.89 -8.16 -10.56
N GLN A 419 7.27 -8.96 -11.56
CA GLN A 419 8.32 -8.61 -12.50
C GLN A 419 7.99 -7.32 -13.28
N LYS A 420 6.75 -7.19 -13.78
CA LYS A 420 6.30 -5.96 -14.48
C LYS A 420 6.42 -4.73 -13.58
N ILE A 421 6.07 -4.84 -12.30
CA ILE A 421 6.19 -3.74 -11.32
C ILE A 421 7.65 -3.43 -10.96
N ILE A 422 8.50 -4.45 -10.87
CA ILE A 422 9.94 -4.28 -10.66
C ILE A 422 10.55 -3.50 -11.82
N ASP A 423 10.28 -3.91 -13.06
CA ASP A 423 10.81 -3.27 -14.26
C ASP A 423 10.32 -1.82 -14.39
N LEU A 424 9.04 -1.57 -14.14
CA LEU A 424 8.44 -0.25 -14.12
C LEU A 424 9.09 0.65 -13.05
N THR A 425 9.33 0.11 -11.85
CA THR A 425 9.97 0.88 -10.76
C THR A 425 11.45 1.15 -11.07
N ALA A 426 12.16 0.20 -11.68
CA ALA A 426 13.55 0.39 -12.09
C ALA A 426 13.66 1.48 -13.16
N ALA A 427 12.78 1.46 -14.17
CA ALA A 427 12.70 2.49 -15.19
C ALA A 427 12.37 3.87 -14.60
N PHE A 428 11.45 3.93 -13.62
CA PHE A 428 11.12 5.15 -12.90
C PHE A 428 12.35 5.70 -12.15
N LYS A 429 12.99 4.87 -11.31
CA LYS A 429 14.17 5.26 -10.53
C LYS A 429 15.35 5.69 -11.39
N ALA A 430 15.57 5.06 -12.54
CA ALA A 430 16.64 5.44 -13.47
C ALA A 430 16.50 6.90 -13.97
N ARG A 431 15.27 7.42 -14.06
CA ARG A 431 15.00 8.79 -14.51
C ARG A 431 14.88 9.80 -13.37
N THR A 432 14.47 9.35 -12.20
CA THR A 432 14.25 10.20 -11.04
C THR A 432 15.44 10.25 -10.09
N THR A 433 16.53 9.52 -10.37
CA THR A 433 17.77 9.58 -9.59
C THR A 433 18.76 10.58 -10.18
N PRO A 434 19.27 11.56 -9.39
CA PRO A 434 18.96 11.84 -7.98
C PRO A 434 17.57 12.46 -7.77
N ALA A 435 16.93 12.17 -6.63
CA ALA A 435 15.55 12.56 -6.31
C ALA A 435 15.25 14.07 -6.45
N SER A 436 16.27 14.92 -6.33
CA SER A 436 16.16 16.36 -6.56
C SER A 436 15.73 16.72 -7.99
N ILE A 437 16.03 15.87 -8.99
CA ILE A 437 15.57 16.06 -10.38
C ILE A 437 14.05 15.90 -10.44
N TYR A 438 13.51 14.88 -9.78
CA TYR A 438 12.08 14.60 -9.75
C TYR A 438 11.30 15.71 -9.05
N TYR A 439 11.67 16.07 -7.82
CA TYR A 439 11.00 17.14 -7.08
C TYR A 439 11.23 18.53 -7.73
N GLY A 440 12.40 18.77 -8.32
CA GLY A 440 12.66 19.98 -9.09
C GLY A 440 11.78 20.11 -10.34
N ALA A 441 11.56 19.00 -11.07
CA ALA A 441 10.67 18.96 -12.21
C ALA A 441 9.20 19.15 -11.79
N LEU A 442 8.76 18.47 -10.73
CA LEU A 442 7.42 18.64 -10.14
C LEU A 442 7.15 20.08 -9.73
N LYS A 443 8.10 20.72 -9.03
CA LYS A 443 7.96 22.11 -8.59
C LYS A 443 7.79 23.05 -9.77
N LYS A 444 8.61 22.90 -10.82
CA LYS A 444 8.48 23.68 -12.06
C LYS A 444 7.14 23.44 -12.76
N GLU A 445 6.65 22.21 -12.78
CA GLU A 445 5.37 21.87 -13.42
C GLU A 445 4.16 22.47 -12.68
N LEU A 446 4.22 22.50 -11.35
CA LEU A 446 3.22 23.15 -10.49
C LEU A 446 3.27 24.69 -10.61
N GLU A 447 4.46 25.27 -10.76
CA GLU A 447 4.68 26.72 -10.85
C GLU A 447 4.43 27.33 -12.24
N ALA A 448 4.60 26.54 -13.30
CA ALA A 448 4.14 26.88 -14.65
C ALA A 448 2.60 26.99 -14.69
#